data_AF-A0A763KQ78-F1
#
_entry.id   AF-A0A763KQ78-F1
#
_cell.length_a   1.000
_cell.length_b   1.000
_cell.length_c   1.000
_cell.angle_alpha   90.00
_cell.angle_beta   90.00
_cell.angle_gamma   90.00
#
_symmetry.space_group_name_H-M   'P 1'
#
loop_
_entity.id
_entity.type
_entity.pdbx_description
1 polymer ?
#
loop_
_entity_poly.entity_id
_entity_poly.type
_entity_poly.pdbx_seq_one_letter_code
_entity_poly.pdbx_strand_id
1 'polypeptide(L)'
;LLSDVSVDVLGGQIIMKQLRMPQHDPALLRVQNISSSELISAINPKQFAMSGPVSGALPLWLNNEKWIIKDGWLTNPGPMTLRIDKDTADAVVKDNVTAGSAINWLRYMEITHSWTKINVDNLGVLTMQAAITGKSRVDGKTAIVNLNYTHEENVFTLWRSLRFGDNLQAWLEQNTALPQPPCRKDKDCEDK
;
A
#
# COMPACT_ATOMS: atom_id res chain seq x y z
N LEU A 1 14.28 19.65 18.63
CA LEU A 1 14.97 18.92 17.55
C LEU A 1 14.73 17.43 17.79
N LEU A 2 14.20 16.72 16.81
CA LEU A 2 14.04 15.26 16.88
C LEU A 2 14.98 14.64 15.84
N SER A 3 15.76 13.62 16.22
CA SER A 3 16.75 13.00 15.35
C SER A 3 16.86 11.51 15.62
N ASP A 4 17.38 10.79 14.62
CA ASP A 4 17.67 9.35 14.69
C ASP A 4 16.48 8.50 15.14
N VAL A 5 15.29 8.85 14.65
CA VAL A 5 14.09 8.05 14.86
C VAL A 5 14.11 6.92 13.85
N SER A 6 14.06 5.69 14.34
CA SER A 6 13.95 4.49 13.52
C SER A 6 12.78 3.65 14.00
N VAL A 7 12.01 3.13 13.06
CA VAL A 7 10.89 2.22 13.33
C VAL A 7 10.97 1.06 12.36
N ASP A 8 10.95 -0.16 12.90
CA ASP A 8 10.82 -1.38 12.11
C ASP A 8 9.36 -1.58 11.74
N VAL A 9 9.09 -1.75 10.46
CA VAL A 9 7.74 -1.78 9.90
C VAL A 9 7.73 -2.57 8.60
N LEU A 10 6.70 -3.40 8.40
CA LEU A 10 6.47 -4.16 7.18
C LEU A 10 7.72 -4.93 6.70
N GLY A 11 8.40 -5.64 7.59
CA GLY A 11 9.63 -6.40 7.29
C GLY A 11 10.88 -5.57 6.99
N GLY A 12 10.81 -4.24 7.06
CA GLY A 12 11.92 -3.33 6.82
C GLY A 12 11.98 -2.21 7.86
N GLN A 13 12.53 -1.06 7.48
CA GLN A 13 12.76 0.04 8.40
C GLN A 13 12.49 1.40 7.78
N ILE A 14 11.89 2.31 8.55
CA ILE A 14 11.77 3.72 8.23
C ILE A 14 12.64 4.53 9.20
N ILE A 15 13.54 5.33 8.64
CA ILE A 15 14.48 6.15 9.41
C ILE A 15 14.27 7.62 9.09
N MET A 16 14.10 8.44 10.13
CA MET A 16 14.13 9.89 10.04
C MET A 16 15.38 10.41 10.75
N LYS A 17 16.33 10.92 9.96
CA LYS A 17 17.60 11.43 10.52
C LYS A 17 17.39 12.69 11.35
N GLN A 18 16.56 13.62 10.87
CA GLN A 18 16.40 14.90 11.54
C GLN A 18 15.07 15.58 11.19
N LEU A 19 14.43 16.17 12.20
CA LEU A 19 13.28 17.06 12.11
C LEU A 19 13.57 18.33 12.94
N ARG A 20 13.55 19.48 12.26
CA ARG A 20 13.76 20.82 12.84
C ARG A 20 12.45 21.60 12.83
N MET A 21 12.17 22.30 13.93
CA MET A 21 11.00 23.18 14.09
C MET A 21 11.45 24.61 14.44
N PRO A 22 10.82 25.66 13.89
CA PRO A 22 9.84 25.62 12.80
C PRO A 22 10.45 24.99 11.53
N GLN A 23 9.61 24.29 10.76
CA GLN A 23 10.08 23.52 9.62
C GLN A 23 10.34 24.45 8.43
N HIS A 24 11.61 24.58 8.03
CA HIS A 24 12.01 25.27 6.81
C HIS A 24 12.33 24.29 5.66
N ASP A 25 12.82 23.09 6.02
CA ASP A 25 13.20 22.02 5.09
C ASP A 25 12.38 20.75 5.39
N PRO A 26 12.13 19.89 4.39
CA PRO A 26 11.41 18.64 4.63
C PRO A 26 12.23 17.70 5.52
N ALA A 27 11.56 17.00 6.42
CA ALA A 27 12.19 15.91 7.16
C ALA A 27 12.31 14.70 6.24
N LEU A 28 13.54 14.28 5.95
CA LEU A 28 13.76 13.17 5.03
C LEU A 28 13.53 11.83 5.72
N LEU A 29 12.48 11.12 5.32
CA LEU A 29 12.24 9.73 5.70
C LEU A 29 12.97 8.81 4.72
N ARG A 30 13.85 7.95 5.21
CA ARG A 30 14.47 6.89 4.43
C ARG A 30 13.69 5.61 4.63
N VAL A 31 13.25 5.03 3.53
CA VAL A 31 12.53 3.75 3.48
C VAL A 31 13.55 2.68 3.09
N GLN A 32 13.71 1.64 3.91
CA GLN A 32 14.69 0.58 3.69
C GLN A 32 14.02 -0.78 3.73
N ASN A 33 14.12 -1.51 2.62
CA ASN A 33 13.71 -2.90 2.46
C ASN A 33 12.30 -3.22 2.96
N ILE A 34 11.35 -2.30 2.78
CA ILE A 34 9.95 -2.56 3.10
C ILE A 34 9.45 -3.70 2.21
N SER A 35 8.85 -4.71 2.85
CA SER A 35 8.22 -5.84 2.19
C SER A 35 6.96 -5.37 1.45
N SER A 36 7.00 -5.41 0.12
CA SER A 36 5.81 -5.12 -0.67
C SER A 36 4.69 -6.14 -0.43
N SER A 37 5.02 -7.38 -0.09
CA SER A 37 4.01 -8.39 0.26
C SER A 37 3.21 -7.96 1.49
N GLU A 38 3.89 -7.52 2.55
CA GLU A 38 3.23 -7.07 3.78
C GLU A 38 2.43 -5.78 3.53
N LEU A 39 2.98 -4.86 2.75
CA LEU A 39 2.28 -3.63 2.37
C LEU A 39 0.98 -3.92 1.60
N ILE A 40 1.04 -4.79 0.58
CA ILE A 40 -0.12 -5.14 -0.24
C ILE A 40 -1.13 -5.96 0.57
N SER A 41 -0.70 -6.85 1.46
CA SER A 41 -1.61 -7.57 2.35
C SER A 41 -2.33 -6.64 3.33
N ALA A 42 -1.67 -5.58 3.80
CA ALA A 42 -2.28 -4.59 4.70
C ALA A 42 -3.38 -3.75 4.03
N ILE A 43 -3.24 -3.43 2.74
CA ILE A 43 -4.27 -2.68 1.99
C ILE A 43 -5.29 -3.61 1.30
N ASN A 44 -4.96 -4.90 1.19
CA ASN A 44 -5.77 -6.00 0.64
C ASN A 44 -6.49 -5.70 -0.70
N PRO A 45 -5.76 -5.32 -1.76
CA PRO A 45 -6.36 -5.17 -3.08
C PRO A 45 -6.57 -6.56 -3.67
N LYS A 46 -7.80 -6.88 -4.10
CA LYS A 46 -8.11 -8.20 -4.67
C LYS A 46 -7.50 -8.42 -6.05
N GLN A 47 -7.08 -7.35 -6.71
CA GLN A 47 -6.77 -7.35 -8.14
C GLN A 47 -5.32 -7.71 -8.47
N PHE A 48 -4.39 -7.58 -7.51
CA PHE A 48 -2.97 -7.87 -7.74
C PHE A 48 -2.24 -8.25 -6.45
N ALA A 49 -1.13 -8.98 -6.62
CA ALA A 49 -0.18 -9.28 -5.56
C ALA A 49 1.22 -8.85 -5.98
N MET A 50 1.99 -8.33 -5.02
CA MET A 50 3.37 -7.90 -5.25
C MET A 50 4.26 -8.45 -4.14
N SER A 51 5.48 -8.84 -4.47
CA SER A 51 6.46 -9.30 -3.49
C SER A 51 7.87 -8.80 -3.78
N GLY A 52 8.66 -8.71 -2.73
CA GLY A 52 10.05 -8.22 -2.75
C GLY A 52 10.22 -6.86 -2.05
N PRO A 53 11.48 -6.41 -1.91
CA PRO A 53 11.80 -5.24 -1.12
C PRO A 53 11.58 -3.94 -1.91
N VAL A 54 11.20 -2.88 -1.19
CA VAL A 54 11.10 -1.51 -1.69
C VAL A 54 11.90 -0.58 -0.79
N SER A 55 12.66 0.33 -1.39
CA SER A 55 13.44 1.34 -0.67
C SER A 55 13.34 2.69 -1.34
N GLY A 56 13.63 3.76 -0.61
CA GLY A 56 13.69 5.09 -1.19
C GLY A 56 13.71 6.20 -0.15
N ALA A 57 13.24 7.38 -0.55
CA ALA A 57 13.21 8.54 0.32
C ALA A 57 11.93 9.37 0.11
N LEU A 58 11.31 9.75 1.22
CA LEU A 58 10.08 10.54 1.26
C LEU A 58 10.35 11.83 2.03
N PRO A 59 10.48 12.99 1.34
CA PRO A 59 10.58 14.29 1.99
C PRO A 59 9.24 14.65 2.64
N LEU A 60 9.18 14.61 3.97
CA LEU A 60 7.98 14.87 4.76
C LEU A 60 7.88 16.34 5.18
N TRP A 61 6.74 16.93 4.90
CA TRP A 61 6.33 18.26 5.35
C TRP A 61 5.20 18.11 6.36
N LEU A 62 5.41 18.65 7.56
CA LEU A 62 4.41 18.66 8.63
C LEU A 62 3.64 19.98 8.71
N ASN A 63 4.25 21.08 8.26
CA ASN A 63 3.67 22.42 8.32
C ASN A 63 3.85 23.16 6.99
N ASN A 64 3.38 22.54 5.90
CA ASN A 64 3.39 23.13 4.57
C ASN A 64 1.96 23.26 4.05
N GLU A 65 1.65 24.38 3.41
CA GLU A 65 0.30 24.69 2.93
C GLU A 65 -0.16 23.84 1.74
N LYS A 66 0.76 23.11 1.08
CA LYS A 66 0.47 22.40 -0.16
C LYS A 66 0.81 20.92 -0.12
N TRP A 67 1.85 20.52 0.60
CA TRP A 67 2.40 19.17 0.51
C TRP A 67 2.55 18.51 1.87
N ILE A 68 2.30 17.21 1.91
CA ILE A 68 2.75 16.30 2.97
C ILE A 68 4.02 15.58 2.51
N ILE A 69 4.04 15.11 1.25
CA ILE A 69 5.23 14.56 0.60
C ILE A 69 5.40 15.24 -0.74
N LYS A 70 6.59 15.75 -1.01
CA LYS A 70 6.92 16.35 -2.31
C LYS A 70 8.17 15.72 -2.88
N ASP A 71 8.07 15.24 -4.12
CA ASP A 71 9.18 14.63 -4.87
C ASP A 71 9.84 13.45 -4.14
N GLY A 72 9.01 12.66 -3.44
CA GLY A 72 9.43 11.37 -2.89
C GLY A 72 9.71 10.38 -4.01
N TRP A 73 10.57 9.40 -3.72
CA TRP A 73 10.88 8.34 -4.67
C TRP A 73 11.08 6.99 -4.00
N LEU A 74 10.76 5.92 -4.74
CA LEU A 74 10.98 4.53 -4.36
C LEU A 74 11.61 3.75 -5.52
N THR A 75 12.31 2.67 -5.18
CA THR A 75 12.93 1.72 -6.11
C THR A 75 12.94 0.32 -5.51
N ASN A 76 13.23 -0.69 -6.32
CA ASN A 76 13.46 -2.05 -5.88
C ASN A 76 14.97 -2.29 -5.66
N PRO A 77 15.46 -2.39 -4.40
CA PRO A 77 16.86 -2.74 -4.15
C PRO A 77 17.18 -4.21 -4.47
N GLY A 78 16.17 -5.03 -4.77
CA GLY A 78 16.31 -6.44 -5.07
C GLY A 78 15.21 -6.97 -6.00
N PRO A 79 15.20 -8.29 -6.26
CA PRO A 79 14.18 -8.93 -7.10
C PRO A 79 12.78 -8.69 -6.55
N MET A 80 11.85 -8.36 -7.43
CA MET A 80 10.43 -8.22 -7.11
C MET A 80 9.59 -9.05 -8.06
N THR A 81 8.39 -9.44 -7.62
CA THR A 81 7.41 -10.06 -8.51
C THR A 81 6.09 -9.31 -8.44
N LEU A 82 5.41 -9.21 -9.58
CA LEU A 82 4.05 -8.67 -9.70
C LEU A 82 3.17 -9.75 -10.32
N ARG A 83 1.99 -9.91 -9.74
CA ARG A 83 0.95 -10.83 -10.19
C ARG A 83 -0.37 -10.09 -10.29
N ILE A 84 -1.06 -10.26 -11.41
CA ILE A 84 -2.43 -9.77 -11.56
C ILE A 84 -3.37 -10.96 -11.41
N ASP A 85 -4.46 -10.76 -10.68
CA ASP A 85 -5.49 -11.78 -10.52
C ASP A 85 -6.07 -12.19 -11.88
N LYS A 86 -6.48 -13.46 -11.99
CA LYS A 86 -6.96 -14.04 -13.24
C LYS A 86 -8.15 -13.24 -13.81
N ASP A 87 -9.12 -12.90 -12.99
CA ASP A 87 -10.35 -12.24 -13.45
C ASP A 87 -10.05 -10.81 -13.93
N THR A 88 -9.14 -10.13 -13.23
CA THR A 88 -8.66 -8.80 -13.62
C THR A 88 -7.91 -8.86 -14.95
N ALA A 89 -7.00 -9.83 -15.11
CA ALA A 89 -6.26 -10.00 -16.34
C ALA A 89 -7.18 -10.39 -17.52
N ASP A 90 -8.16 -11.27 -17.29
CA ASP A 90 -9.12 -11.72 -18.30
C ASP A 90 -10.02 -10.55 -18.75
N ALA A 91 -10.44 -9.67 -17.82
CA ALA A 91 -11.18 -8.46 -18.14
C ALA A 91 -10.38 -7.49 -19.05
N VAL A 92 -9.12 -7.24 -18.70
CA VAL A 92 -8.25 -6.34 -19.49
C VAL A 92 -7.99 -6.90 -20.89
N VAL A 93 -7.81 -8.22 -21.03
CA VAL A 93 -7.64 -8.87 -22.36
C VAL A 93 -8.90 -8.74 -23.21
N LYS A 94 -10.08 -8.93 -22.62
CA LYS A 94 -11.36 -8.86 -23.32
C LYS A 94 -11.61 -7.48 -23.93
N ASP A 95 -11.24 -6.43 -23.19
CA ASP A 95 -11.45 -5.04 -23.62
C ASP A 95 -10.44 -4.58 -24.70
N ASN A 96 -9.36 -5.33 -24.93
CA ASN A 96 -8.32 -4.94 -25.88
C ASN A 96 -7.82 -6.12 -26.72
N VAL A 97 -8.70 -6.62 -27.60
CA VAL A 97 -8.48 -7.79 -28.47
C VAL A 97 -7.24 -7.66 -29.35
N THR A 98 -6.87 -6.43 -29.75
CA THR A 98 -5.67 -6.14 -30.55
C THR A 98 -4.37 -6.23 -29.74
N ALA A 99 -4.44 -6.11 -28.41
CA ALA A 99 -3.31 -6.16 -27.49
C ALA A 99 -3.30 -7.42 -26.60
N GLY A 100 -4.18 -8.39 -26.84
CA GLY A 100 -4.37 -9.57 -25.97
C GLY A 100 -3.09 -10.38 -25.71
N SER A 101 -2.15 -10.40 -26.66
CA SER A 101 -0.82 -11.01 -26.45
C SER A 101 0.09 -10.19 -25.54
N ALA A 102 0.01 -8.85 -25.57
CA ALA A 102 0.81 -7.94 -24.76
C ALA A 102 0.35 -7.95 -23.28
N ILE A 103 -0.97 -8.04 -23.05
CA ILE A 103 -1.58 -8.01 -21.70
C ILE A 103 -1.33 -9.32 -20.94
N ASN A 104 -1.22 -10.45 -21.64
CA ASN A 104 -0.92 -11.73 -21.00
C ASN A 104 0.43 -11.70 -20.25
N TRP A 105 1.38 -10.86 -20.70
CA TRP A 105 2.67 -10.67 -20.04
C TRP A 105 2.58 -9.91 -18.70
N LEU A 106 1.47 -9.23 -18.41
CA LEU A 106 1.29 -8.53 -17.14
C LEU A 106 0.76 -9.44 -16.02
N ARG A 107 0.28 -10.65 -16.35
CA ARG A 107 -0.24 -11.60 -15.35
C ARG A 107 0.80 -12.00 -14.32
N TYR A 108 2.04 -12.18 -14.77
CA TYR A 108 3.19 -12.49 -13.94
C TYR A 108 4.39 -11.78 -14.51
N MET A 109 5.05 -10.97 -13.69
CA MET A 109 6.26 -10.26 -14.07
C MET A 109 7.30 -10.38 -12.97
N GLU A 110 8.51 -10.80 -13.34
CA GLU A 110 9.71 -10.67 -12.53
C GLU A 110 10.30 -9.28 -12.80
N ILE A 111 10.18 -8.40 -11.81
CA ILE A 111 10.65 -7.02 -11.89
C ILE A 111 12.14 -6.99 -11.59
N THR A 112 12.90 -6.49 -12.55
CA THR A 112 14.35 -6.27 -12.40
C THR A 112 14.67 -4.85 -11.96
N HIS A 113 13.92 -3.86 -12.47
CA HIS A 113 14.09 -2.47 -12.10
C HIS A 113 12.75 -1.75 -11.98
N SER A 114 12.61 -0.92 -10.96
CA SER A 114 11.48 -0.04 -10.74
C SER A 114 11.97 1.30 -10.22
N TRP A 115 11.34 2.35 -10.71
CA TRP A 115 11.48 3.70 -10.21
C TRP A 115 10.09 4.30 -10.06
N THR A 116 9.81 4.85 -8.90
CA THR A 116 8.51 5.44 -8.60
C THR A 116 8.70 6.82 -8.02
N LYS A 117 8.02 7.82 -8.56
CA LYS A 117 7.90 9.16 -7.98
C LYS A 117 6.57 9.27 -7.25
N ILE A 118 6.58 9.88 -6.06
CA ILE A 118 5.42 10.02 -5.17
C ILE A 118 5.28 11.48 -4.73
N ASN A 119 4.06 12.01 -4.78
CA ASN A 119 3.67 13.22 -4.07
C ASN A 119 2.39 12.97 -3.29
N VAL A 120 2.23 13.65 -2.17
CA VAL A 120 0.99 13.68 -1.39
C VAL A 120 0.72 15.13 -1.02
N ASP A 121 -0.42 15.66 -1.41
CA ASP A 121 -0.83 17.03 -1.05
C ASP A 121 -1.39 17.11 0.37
N ASN A 122 -1.69 18.32 0.84
CA ASN A 122 -2.27 18.56 2.17
C ASN A 122 -3.73 18.09 2.33
N LEU A 123 -4.42 17.74 1.23
CA LEU A 123 -5.75 17.15 1.23
C LEU A 123 -5.69 15.60 1.26
N GLY A 124 -4.48 15.04 1.24
CA GLY A 124 -4.24 13.61 1.22
C GLY A 124 -4.41 12.98 -0.15
N VAL A 125 -4.38 13.75 -1.25
CA VAL A 125 -4.32 13.20 -2.61
C VAL A 125 -2.89 12.76 -2.89
N LEU A 126 -2.70 11.45 -3.04
CA LEU A 126 -1.47 10.82 -3.48
C LEU A 126 -1.46 10.76 -5.01
N THR A 127 -0.36 11.19 -5.61
CA THR A 127 -0.05 10.97 -7.02
C THR A 127 1.23 10.17 -7.14
N MET A 128 1.21 9.15 -7.98
CA MET A 128 2.34 8.25 -8.19
C MET A 128 2.59 8.07 -9.68
N GLN A 129 3.87 8.07 -10.07
CA GLN A 129 4.32 7.73 -11.42
C GLN A 129 5.42 6.67 -11.30
N ALA A 130 5.18 5.48 -11.85
CA ALA A 130 6.09 4.36 -11.80
C ALA A 130 6.55 3.97 -13.20
N ALA A 131 7.85 3.72 -13.36
CA ALA A 131 8.46 3.08 -14.50
C ALA A 131 9.05 1.75 -14.05
N ILE A 132 8.55 0.65 -14.61
CA ILE A 132 8.87 -0.71 -14.18
C ILE A 132 9.36 -1.50 -15.39
N THR A 133 10.52 -2.11 -15.27
CA THR A 133 11.08 -3.03 -16.26
C THR A 133 11.21 -4.41 -15.64
N GLY A 134 10.75 -5.41 -16.39
CA GLY A 134 10.80 -6.79 -15.95
C GLY A 134 10.76 -7.78 -17.10
N LYS A 135 10.78 -9.05 -16.74
CA LYS A 135 10.58 -10.17 -17.65
C LYS A 135 9.26 -10.84 -17.32
N SER A 136 8.56 -11.26 -18.35
CA SER A 136 7.39 -12.10 -18.19
C SER A 136 7.55 -13.37 -19.03
N ARG A 137 6.88 -14.44 -18.62
CA ARG A 137 6.87 -15.73 -19.30
C ARG A 137 5.45 -16.18 -19.57
N VAL A 138 5.11 -16.34 -20.84
CA VAL A 138 3.79 -16.74 -21.33
C VAL A 138 3.97 -17.79 -22.40
N ASP A 139 3.29 -18.94 -22.27
CA ASP A 139 3.31 -20.05 -23.22
C ASP A 139 4.74 -20.46 -23.65
N GLY A 140 5.65 -20.51 -22.68
CA GLY A 140 7.04 -20.89 -22.89
C GLY A 140 7.94 -19.82 -23.52
N LYS A 141 7.38 -18.69 -23.96
CA LYS A 141 8.13 -17.54 -24.48
C LYS A 141 8.45 -16.56 -23.35
N THR A 142 9.55 -15.83 -23.46
CA THR A 142 9.93 -14.76 -22.52
C THR A 142 9.95 -13.43 -23.25
N ALA A 143 9.38 -12.40 -22.63
CA ALA A 143 9.39 -11.03 -23.15
C ALA A 143 9.89 -10.05 -22.09
N ILE A 144 10.56 -8.99 -22.54
CA ILE A 144 10.86 -7.83 -21.70
C ILE A 144 9.62 -6.93 -21.72
N VAL A 145 9.18 -6.54 -20.52
CA VAL A 145 8.03 -5.67 -20.32
C VAL A 145 8.51 -4.37 -19.73
N ASN A 146 8.09 -3.26 -20.33
CA ASN A 146 8.24 -1.92 -19.77
C ASN A 146 6.85 -1.38 -19.46
N LEU A 147 6.54 -1.24 -18.18
CA LEU A 147 5.27 -0.77 -17.67
C LEU A 147 5.45 0.64 -17.09
N ASN A 148 4.78 1.61 -17.71
CA ASN A 148 4.64 2.96 -17.17
C ASN A 148 3.25 3.09 -16.57
N TYR A 149 3.18 3.39 -15.28
CA TYR A 149 1.93 3.43 -14.53
C TYR A 149 1.80 4.76 -13.78
N THR A 150 0.63 5.38 -13.90
CA THR A 150 0.28 6.58 -13.13
C THR A 150 -0.94 6.26 -12.30
N HIS A 151 -0.90 6.65 -11.02
CA HIS A 151 -1.97 6.45 -10.06
C HIS A 151 -2.28 7.74 -9.32
N GLU A 152 -3.56 7.95 -9.04
CA GLU A 152 -4.03 9.02 -8.18
C GLU A 152 -5.09 8.46 -7.23
N GLU A 153 -4.93 8.74 -5.94
CA GLU A 153 -5.87 8.28 -4.92
C GLU A 153 -5.86 9.19 -3.69
N ASN A 154 -7.01 9.38 -3.04
CA ASN A 154 -7.05 10.07 -1.77
C ASN A 154 -6.78 9.09 -0.61
N VAL A 155 -5.56 9.11 -0.09
CA VAL A 155 -5.12 8.18 0.97
C VAL A 155 -5.80 8.45 2.31
N PHE A 156 -6.27 9.67 2.57
CA PHE A 156 -7.05 9.95 3.80
C PHE A 156 -8.44 9.30 3.74
N THR A 157 -9.07 9.27 2.57
CA THR A 157 -10.31 8.53 2.35
C THR A 157 -10.08 7.04 2.47
N LEU A 158 -9.01 6.51 1.85
CA LEU A 158 -8.65 5.10 1.98
C LEU A 158 -8.42 4.69 3.44
N TRP A 159 -7.60 5.45 4.19
CA TRP A 159 -7.32 5.15 5.60
C TRP A 159 -8.56 5.18 6.48
N ARG A 160 -9.47 6.14 6.23
CA ARG A 160 -10.78 6.16 6.90
C ARG A 160 -11.55 4.86 6.60
N SER A 161 -11.62 4.47 5.32
CA SER A 161 -12.27 3.23 4.88
C SER A 161 -11.69 1.96 5.52
N LEU A 162 -10.36 1.84 5.58
CA LEU A 162 -9.68 0.70 6.21
C LEU A 162 -10.02 0.63 7.70
N ARG A 163 -9.96 1.77 8.42
CA ARG A 163 -10.36 1.84 9.83
C ARG A 163 -11.84 1.53 10.05
N PHE A 164 -12.72 1.81 9.08
CA PHE A 164 -14.14 1.44 9.20
C PHE A 164 -14.35 -0.09 9.22
N GLY A 165 -13.54 -0.86 8.48
CA GLY A 165 -13.60 -2.33 8.51
C GLY A 165 -13.27 -2.89 9.90
N ASP A 166 -12.18 -2.40 10.51
CA ASP A 166 -11.75 -2.80 11.85
C ASP A 166 -12.73 -2.31 12.94
N ASN A 167 -13.24 -1.08 12.78
CA ASN A 167 -14.16 -0.48 13.74
C ASN A 167 -15.57 -1.07 13.65
N LEU A 168 -15.99 -1.66 12.52
CA LEU A 168 -17.29 -2.30 12.40
C LEU A 168 -17.40 -3.50 13.34
N GLN A 169 -16.33 -4.30 13.48
CA GLN A 169 -16.33 -5.42 14.41
C GLN A 169 -16.44 -4.93 15.86
N ALA A 170 -15.62 -3.93 16.25
CA ALA A 170 -15.70 -3.35 17.58
C ALA A 170 -17.08 -2.69 17.86
N TRP A 171 -17.65 -2.02 16.85
CA TRP A 171 -18.99 -1.42 16.94
C TRP A 171 -20.08 -2.49 17.02
N LEU A 172 -19.98 -3.58 16.25
CA LEU A 172 -20.88 -4.73 16.35
C LEU A 172 -20.78 -5.34 17.74
N GLU A 173 -19.59 -5.69 18.22
CA GLU A 173 -19.37 -6.23 19.57
C GLU A 173 -19.96 -5.34 20.67
N GLN A 174 -19.84 -4.00 20.52
CA GLN A 174 -20.39 -3.04 21.47
C GLN A 174 -21.92 -2.87 21.38
N ASN A 175 -22.54 -3.12 20.22
CA ASN A 175 -23.99 -2.94 19.99
C ASN A 175 -24.77 -4.27 19.88
N THR A 176 -24.09 -5.42 19.83
CA THR A 176 -24.68 -6.77 19.87
C THR A 176 -24.60 -7.40 21.24
N ALA A 177 -24.41 -6.61 22.31
CA ALA A 177 -24.77 -7.04 23.65
C ALA A 177 -26.28 -7.31 23.65
N LEU A 178 -26.66 -8.53 23.23
CA LEU A 178 -28.02 -9.01 23.32
C LEU A 178 -28.45 -8.83 24.77
N PRO A 179 -29.58 -8.16 25.05
CA PRO A 179 -30.09 -8.10 26.40
C PRO A 179 -30.22 -9.54 26.88
N GLN A 180 -29.51 -9.87 27.97
CA GLN A 180 -29.65 -11.15 28.65
C GLN A 180 -31.15 -11.43 28.79
N PRO A 181 -31.65 -12.62 28.36
CA PRO A 181 -33.04 -12.94 28.56
C PRO A 181 -33.33 -12.78 30.06
N PRO A 182 -34.40 -12.06 30.45
CA PRO A 182 -34.69 -11.86 31.86
C PRO A 182 -34.78 -13.23 32.53
N CYS A 183 -34.00 -13.41 33.60
CA CYS A 183 -34.00 -14.64 34.38
C CYS A 183 -35.45 -15.03 34.64
N ARG A 184 -35.87 -16.19 34.10
CA ARG A 184 -37.15 -16.77 34.49
C ARG A 184 -37.03 -17.04 35.98
N LYS A 185 -38.00 -16.53 36.74
CA LYS A 185 -38.18 -16.79 38.17
C LYS A 185 -38.42 -18.27 38.40
N ASP A 186 -37.36 -19.06 38.33
CA ASP A 186 -37.22 -20.30 39.07
C ASP A 186 -35.76 -20.75 38.97
N LYS A 187 -35.08 -20.70 40.11
CA LYS A 187 -33.70 -21.11 40.42
C LYS A 187 -32.65 -19.98 40.42
N ASP A 188 -32.13 -19.80 41.63
CA ASP A 188 -31.03 -18.95 42.10
C ASP A 188 -30.01 -18.53 41.05
N CYS A 189 -29.89 -17.22 40.86
CA CYS A 189 -28.63 -16.61 40.46
C CYS A 189 -27.98 -16.07 41.75
N GLU A 190 -27.09 -16.86 42.35
CA GLU A 190 -26.20 -16.36 43.41
C GLU A 190 -25.10 -15.51 42.75
N ASP A 191 -25.07 -14.22 43.09
CA ASP A 191 -23.95 -13.32 42.77
C ASP A 191 -22.75 -13.63 43.70
N LYS A 192 -21.57 -13.81 43.10
CA LYS A 192 -20.26 -13.58 43.73
C LYS A 192 -19.29 -12.92 42.77
#